data_AF-A0A2K5DM45-F1
#
_entry.id   AF-A0A2K5DM45-F1
#
_cell.length_a   1.000
_cell.length_b   1.000
_cell.length_c   1.000
_cell.angle_alpha   90.00
_cell.angle_beta   90.00
_cell.angle_gamma   90.00
#
_symmetry.space_group_name_H-M   'P 1'
#
loop_
_entity.id
_entity.type
_entity.pdbx_description
1 polymer ?
#
loop_
_entity_poly.entity_id
_entity_poly.type
_entity_poly.pdbx_seq_one_letter_code
_entity_poly.pdbx_strand_id
1 'polypeptide(L)'
;MLNRSDERGHPSDPPQHPRLGRGGIRGFGDGSGAPSWAPEDAWMGTHPKYFKMMELDTGDATQVYIAFLVYLDLMESKSWHEVNCVGLPECQLTCLVGTEIEGEGFQTVVPVPITASLSHNRIREILKAS
;
A
#
# COMPACT_ATOMS: atom_id res chain seq x y z
N MET A 1 -21.55 -29.43 -62.62
CA MET A 1 -22.44 -28.40 -62.04
C MET A 1 -21.97 -28.12 -60.61
N LEU A 2 -21.86 -26.84 -60.29
CA LEU A 2 -21.29 -26.26 -59.07
C LEU A 2 -22.27 -26.42 -57.88
N ASN A 3 -21.79 -26.75 -56.68
CA ASN A 3 -22.16 -25.96 -55.50
C ASN A 3 -21.17 -26.12 -54.33
N ARG A 4 -20.75 -24.98 -53.77
CA ARG A 4 -19.81 -24.75 -52.67
C ARG A 4 -20.56 -23.95 -51.61
N SER A 5 -20.49 -24.35 -50.34
CA SER A 5 -20.84 -23.58 -49.12
C SER A 5 -20.32 -24.42 -47.95
N ASP A 6 -19.17 -24.21 -47.31
CA ASP A 6 -18.69 -23.09 -46.47
C ASP A 6 -19.58 -22.82 -45.24
N GLU A 7 -19.44 -23.65 -44.20
CA GLU A 7 -19.96 -23.37 -42.85
C GLU A 7 -18.81 -22.95 -41.92
N ARG A 8 -18.79 -21.65 -41.63
CA ARG A 8 -17.86 -20.97 -40.70
C ARG A 8 -18.27 -21.27 -39.26
N GLY A 9 -17.32 -21.73 -38.45
CA GLY A 9 -17.50 -21.89 -37.00
C GLY A 9 -17.75 -20.55 -36.32
N HIS A 10 -18.79 -20.50 -35.48
CA HIS A 10 -19.16 -19.37 -34.63
C HIS A 10 -18.17 -19.24 -33.45
N PRO A 11 -17.68 -18.03 -33.10
CA PRO A 11 -16.90 -17.83 -31.89
C PRO A 11 -17.79 -17.78 -30.64
N SER A 12 -17.31 -18.39 -29.56
CA SER A 12 -17.95 -18.48 -28.24
C SER A 12 -18.12 -17.11 -27.57
N ASP A 13 -19.27 -16.88 -26.94
CA ASP A 13 -19.56 -15.68 -26.14
C ASP A 13 -18.64 -15.56 -24.88
N PRO A 14 -18.26 -14.35 -24.45
CA PRO A 14 -17.52 -14.14 -23.20
C PRO A 14 -18.42 -14.23 -21.95
N PRO A 15 -17.87 -14.63 -20.78
CA PRO A 15 -18.64 -14.87 -19.56
C PRO A 15 -19.25 -13.58 -18.98
N GLN A 16 -20.51 -13.68 -18.54
CA GLN A 16 -21.31 -12.57 -18.05
C GLN A 16 -20.89 -12.09 -16.66
N HIS A 17 -20.78 -10.77 -16.50
CA HIS A 17 -20.57 -10.06 -15.23
C HIS A 17 -21.77 -10.24 -14.28
N PRO A 18 -21.56 -10.50 -12.97
CA PRO A 18 -22.65 -10.47 -12.01
C PRO A 18 -23.17 -9.03 -11.79
N ARG A 19 -24.50 -8.88 -11.88
CA ARG A 19 -25.24 -7.64 -11.68
C ARG A 19 -25.09 -7.13 -10.23
N LEU A 20 -24.66 -5.88 -10.06
CA LEU A 20 -24.73 -5.17 -8.77
C LEU A 20 -26.19 -4.87 -8.41
N GLY A 21 -26.73 -5.66 -7.47
CA GLY A 21 -28.01 -5.40 -6.82
C GLY A 21 -27.90 -4.27 -5.80
N ARG A 22 -28.78 -3.27 -5.93
CA ARG A 22 -28.92 -2.12 -5.04
C ARG A 22 -29.78 -2.49 -3.82
N GLY A 23 -29.26 -2.23 -2.63
CA GLY A 23 -30.06 -1.93 -1.44
C GLY A 23 -30.19 -3.04 -0.39
N GLY A 24 -29.64 -2.77 0.80
CA GLY A 24 -29.88 -3.56 2.01
C GLY A 24 -29.09 -3.02 3.19
N ILE A 25 -29.63 -2.01 3.88
CA ILE A 25 -29.20 -1.64 5.24
C ILE A 25 -29.53 -2.83 6.13
N ARG A 26 -28.52 -3.48 6.71
CA ARG A 26 -28.72 -4.48 7.76
C ARG A 26 -27.52 -4.53 8.70
N GLY A 27 -27.80 -4.22 9.96
CA GLY A 27 -27.15 -4.81 11.13
C GLY A 27 -25.79 -4.23 11.51
N PHE A 28 -25.78 -3.41 12.56
CA PHE A 28 -24.68 -3.45 13.51
C PHE A 28 -24.67 -4.86 14.12
N GLY A 29 -23.71 -5.68 13.71
CA GLY A 29 -23.42 -7.01 14.23
C GLY A 29 -21.93 -7.09 14.51
N ASP A 30 -21.65 -7.28 15.79
CA ASP A 30 -20.43 -7.84 16.36
C ASP A 30 -19.49 -8.61 15.42
N GLY A 31 -18.21 -8.26 15.49
CA GLY A 31 -17.13 -9.07 14.93
C GLY A 31 -16.05 -8.20 14.33
N SER A 32 -14.92 -8.15 15.02
CA SER A 32 -13.61 -7.70 14.57
C SER A 32 -13.37 -7.94 13.08
N GLY A 33 -13.82 -7.01 12.24
CA GLY A 33 -13.70 -7.07 10.79
C GLY A 33 -12.69 -6.04 10.38
N ALA A 34 -11.51 -6.49 9.97
CA ALA A 34 -10.57 -5.63 9.29
C ALA A 34 -11.28 -4.95 8.10
N PRO A 35 -10.89 -3.71 7.73
CA PRO A 35 -11.48 -3.00 6.59
C PRO A 35 -11.53 -3.89 5.34
N SER A 36 -12.49 -3.69 4.44
CA SER A 36 -12.68 -4.54 3.24
C SER A 36 -11.49 -4.61 2.26
N TRP A 37 -10.41 -3.85 2.50
CA TRP A 37 -9.15 -3.91 1.76
C TRP A 37 -8.11 -4.83 2.42
N ALA A 38 -8.34 -5.27 3.66
CA ALA A 38 -7.45 -6.15 4.39
C ALA A 38 -7.67 -7.60 3.92
N PRO A 39 -6.64 -8.29 3.43
CA PRO A 39 -6.74 -9.70 3.07
C PRO A 39 -7.11 -10.57 4.28
N GLU A 40 -7.83 -11.66 4.02
CA GLU A 40 -8.18 -12.69 5.01
C GLU A 40 -6.95 -13.32 5.69
N ASP A 41 -5.80 -13.30 5.01
CA ASP A 41 -4.48 -13.54 5.57
C ASP A 41 -3.84 -12.21 6.00
N ALA A 42 -4.00 -11.83 7.26
CA ALA A 42 -3.45 -10.59 7.83
C ALA A 42 -1.91 -10.61 7.99
N TRP A 43 -1.18 -11.01 6.94
CA TRP A 43 0.27 -11.17 6.91
C TRP A 43 1.02 -9.88 7.29
N MET A 44 0.48 -8.71 6.93
CA MET A 44 1.04 -7.43 7.37
C MET A 44 0.92 -7.28 8.88
N GLY A 45 -0.24 -7.64 9.45
CA GLY A 45 -0.48 -7.60 10.88
C GLY A 45 0.40 -8.55 11.69
N THR A 46 0.96 -9.60 11.07
CA THR A 46 1.93 -10.51 11.70
C THR A 46 3.39 -10.12 11.43
N HIS A 47 3.65 -9.17 10.53
CA HIS A 47 5.00 -8.77 10.17
C HIS A 47 5.63 -7.88 11.27
N PRO A 48 6.77 -8.27 11.87
CA PRO A 48 7.35 -7.53 12.99
C PRO A 48 7.66 -6.06 12.68
N LYS A 49 8.06 -5.76 11.43
CA LYS A 49 8.32 -4.37 11.01
C LYS A 49 7.04 -3.55 10.91
N TYR A 50 5.93 -4.14 10.47
CA TYR A 50 4.65 -3.43 10.35
C TYR A 50 4.14 -3.05 11.75
N PHE A 51 4.25 -3.98 12.71
CA PHE A 51 3.93 -3.71 14.11
C PHE A 51 4.78 -2.57 14.68
N LYS A 52 6.10 -2.61 14.49
CA LYS A 52 7.00 -1.52 14.93
C LYS A 52 6.64 -0.16 14.33
N MET A 53 6.19 -0.11 13.07
CA MET A 53 5.75 1.14 12.45
C MET A 53 4.42 1.64 13.03
N MET A 54 3.51 0.75 13.43
CA MET A 54 2.29 1.14 14.15
C MET A 54 2.60 1.73 15.54
N GLU A 55 3.61 1.20 16.25
CA GLU A 55 4.02 1.69 17.57
C GLU A 55 4.62 3.10 17.56
N LEU A 56 5.06 3.61 16.40
CA LEU A 56 5.59 4.97 16.30
C LEU A 56 4.51 6.05 16.52
N ASP A 57 3.22 5.71 16.38
CA ASP A 57 2.07 6.60 16.62
C ASP A 57 2.11 7.95 15.87
N THR A 58 2.76 7.96 14.70
CA THR A 58 3.01 9.19 13.93
C THR A 58 2.12 9.35 12.70
N GLY A 59 0.86 8.96 12.75
CA GLY A 59 -0.07 9.13 11.61
C GLY A 59 -1.29 8.23 11.72
N ASP A 60 -2.01 8.09 10.61
CA ASP A 60 -3.11 7.12 10.51
C ASP A 60 -2.62 5.75 10.01
N ALA A 61 -3.51 4.75 10.05
CA ALA A 61 -3.22 3.41 9.54
C ALA A 61 -2.82 3.43 8.05
N THR A 62 -3.29 4.42 7.29
CA THR A 62 -2.92 4.62 5.89
C THR A 62 -1.43 4.91 5.77
N GLN A 63 -0.88 5.79 6.60
CA GLN A 63 0.53 6.11 6.50
C GLN A 63 1.43 4.95 6.92
N VAL A 64 1.04 4.18 7.94
CA VAL A 64 1.78 2.97 8.33
C VAL A 64 1.78 1.97 7.18
N TYR A 65 0.63 1.78 6.51
CA TYR A 65 0.54 0.94 5.32
C TYR A 65 1.45 1.42 4.18
N ILE A 66 1.41 2.70 3.83
CA ILE A 66 2.25 3.26 2.77
C ILE A 66 3.74 3.17 3.11
N ALA A 67 4.13 3.52 4.34
CA ALA A 67 5.50 3.38 4.80
C ALA A 67 5.99 1.93 4.77
N PHE A 68 5.12 0.99 5.11
CA PHE A 68 5.45 -0.42 5.05
C PHE A 68 5.65 -0.92 3.61
N LEU A 69 4.79 -0.52 2.67
CA LEU A 69 5.00 -0.85 1.25
C LEU A 69 6.32 -0.31 0.71
N VAL A 70 6.68 0.93 1.07
CA VAL A 70 7.98 1.51 0.67
C VAL A 70 9.13 0.77 1.33
N TYR A 71 9.02 0.40 2.61
CA TYR A 71 10.03 -0.41 3.30
C TYR A 71 10.29 -1.74 2.59
N LEU A 72 9.22 -2.45 2.19
CA LEU A 72 9.36 -3.70 1.43
C LEU A 72 10.08 -3.45 0.11
N ASP A 73 9.71 -2.39 -0.61
CA ASP A 73 10.40 -2.04 -1.86
C ASP A 73 11.90 -1.72 -1.63
N LEU A 74 12.25 -1.01 -0.56
CA LEU A 74 13.65 -0.72 -0.24
C LEU A 74 14.44 -1.98 0.10
N MET A 75 13.87 -2.88 0.91
CA MET A 75 14.57 -4.09 1.38
C MET A 75 14.58 -5.21 0.33
N GLU A 76 13.50 -5.41 -0.42
CA GLU A 76 13.33 -6.55 -1.32
C GLU A 76 13.63 -6.20 -2.77
N SER A 77 13.11 -5.08 -3.28
CA SER A 77 13.36 -4.67 -4.66
C SER A 77 14.71 -3.97 -4.82
N LYS A 78 14.99 -2.98 -3.97
CA LYS A 78 16.23 -2.18 -4.02
C LYS A 78 17.37 -2.79 -3.21
N SER A 79 17.10 -3.82 -2.40
CA SER A 79 18.11 -4.54 -1.62
C SER A 79 18.99 -3.64 -0.74
N TRP A 80 18.38 -2.65 -0.08
CA TRP A 80 19.10 -1.77 0.85
C TRP A 80 19.69 -2.58 2.02
N HIS A 81 20.90 -2.22 2.43
CA HIS A 81 21.61 -2.88 3.53
C HIS A 81 20.86 -2.76 4.87
N GLU A 82 20.40 -1.55 5.20
CA GLU A 82 19.66 -1.31 6.43
C GLU A 82 18.61 -0.22 6.22
N VAL A 83 17.40 -0.43 6.77
CA VAL A 83 16.32 0.57 6.79
C VAL A 83 15.68 0.61 8.17
N ASN A 84 15.72 1.78 8.80
CA ASN A 84 15.08 2.11 10.06
C ASN A 84 13.84 2.98 9.85
N CYS A 85 12.92 2.94 10.82
CA CYS A 85 11.69 3.73 10.77
C CYS A 85 11.75 4.81 11.85
N VAL A 86 11.47 6.05 11.46
CA VAL A 86 11.47 7.20 12.36
C VAL A 86 10.11 7.88 12.24
N GLY A 87 9.45 8.04 13.38
CA GLY A 87 8.19 8.78 13.43
C GLY A 87 8.46 10.29 13.45
N LEU A 88 7.72 11.04 12.63
CA LEU A 88 7.67 12.50 12.66
C LEU A 88 6.26 12.95 13.09
N PRO A 89 6.01 13.12 14.41
CA PRO A 89 4.68 13.44 14.92
C PRO A 89 4.18 14.80 14.42
N GLU A 90 5.08 15.77 14.28
CA GLU A 90 4.79 17.14 13.80
C GLU A 90 4.23 17.13 12.36
N CYS A 91 4.70 16.19 11.56
CA CYS A 91 4.23 15.99 10.20
C CYS A 91 3.13 14.92 10.11
N GLN A 92 2.86 14.16 11.18
CA GLN A 92 2.03 12.95 11.14
C GLN A 92 2.46 12.02 10.01
N LEU A 93 3.77 11.77 9.91
CA LEU A 93 4.35 10.83 8.95
C LEU A 93 5.39 9.91 9.60
N THR A 94 5.50 8.69 9.10
CA THR A 94 6.65 7.81 9.33
C THR A 94 7.64 7.96 8.18
N CYS A 95 8.90 8.28 8.48
CA CYS A 95 10.01 8.28 7.53
C CYS A 95 10.83 6.99 7.63
N LEU A 96 11.52 6.67 6.54
CA LEU A 96 12.44 5.55 6.46
C LEU A 96 13.85 6.12 6.30
N VAL A 97 14.74 5.78 7.23
CA VAL A 97 16.14 6.23 7.21
C VAL A 97 17.01 5.01 7.09
N GLY A 98 17.85 4.96 6.07
CA GLY A 98 18.61 3.75 5.77
C GLY A 98 19.81 4.00 4.89
N THR A 99 20.57 2.95 4.62
CA THR A 99 21.68 2.98 3.67
C THR A 99 21.50 1.87 2.65
N GLU A 100 21.76 2.19 1.39
CA GLU A 100 21.71 1.23 0.29
C GLU A 100 22.93 0.30 0.35
N ILE A 101 24.12 0.89 0.54
CA ILE A 101 25.40 0.18 0.59
C ILE A 101 26.01 0.32 1.99
N GLU A 102 26.62 -0.76 2.48
CA GLU A 102 27.33 -0.77 3.76
C GLU A 102 28.49 0.24 3.75
N GLY A 103 28.55 1.11 4.76
CA GLY A 103 29.60 2.13 4.88
C GLY A 103 29.32 3.44 4.12
N GLU A 104 28.19 3.56 3.42
CA GLU A 104 27.71 4.84 2.89
C GLU A 104 26.92 5.66 3.92
N GLY A 105 26.62 6.91 3.57
CA GLY A 105 25.81 7.79 4.40
C GLY A 105 24.32 7.40 4.41
N PHE A 106 23.62 7.74 5.49
CA PHE A 106 22.19 7.51 5.59
C PHE A 106 21.39 8.44 4.66
N GLN A 107 20.40 7.85 4.01
CA GLN A 107 19.41 8.52 3.17
C GLN A 107 18.04 8.47 3.86
N THR A 108 17.29 9.57 3.77
CA THR A 108 15.91 9.66 4.26
C THR A 108 14.93 9.55 3.10
N VAL A 109 14.04 8.57 3.18
CA VAL A 109 12.91 8.36 2.28
C VAL A 109 11.62 8.69 3.01
N VAL A 110 10.80 9.55 2.40
CA VAL A 110 9.51 9.97 2.95
C VAL A 110 8.40 9.30 2.14
N PRO A 111 7.67 8.31 2.70
CA PRO A 111 6.53 7.68 2.05
C PRO A 111 5.38 8.68 1.95
N VAL A 112 4.97 9.02 0.73
CA VAL A 112 3.87 9.94 0.45
C VAL A 112 2.84 9.22 -0.43
N PRO A 113 1.56 9.12 -0.03
CA PRO A 113 0.55 8.49 -0.87
C PRO A 113 0.30 9.34 -2.11
N ILE A 114 -0.09 8.70 -3.22
CA ILE A 114 -0.36 9.37 -4.49
C ILE A 114 -1.48 10.42 -4.41
N THR A 115 -2.37 10.27 -3.43
CA THR A 115 -3.47 11.20 -3.16
C THR A 115 -3.06 12.39 -2.30
N ALA A 116 -1.87 12.37 -1.67
CA ALA A 116 -1.38 13.48 -0.86
C ALA A 116 -0.78 14.59 -1.72
N SER A 117 -1.03 15.82 -1.30
CA SER A 117 -0.40 17.01 -1.91
C SER A 117 0.92 17.30 -1.22
N LEU A 118 2.00 17.31 -1.99
CA LEU A 118 3.33 17.70 -1.51
C LEU A 118 3.59 19.18 -1.83
N SER A 119 3.31 20.06 -0.86
CA SER A 119 3.61 21.49 -0.99
C SER A 119 5.03 21.83 -0.52
N HIS A 120 5.58 22.96 -0.97
CA HIS A 120 6.88 23.45 -0.49
C HIS A 120 6.92 23.64 1.04
N ASN A 121 5.82 24.11 1.63
CA ASN A 121 5.71 24.22 3.09
C ASN A 121 5.79 22.85 3.74
N ARG A 122 5.08 21.85 3.20
CA ARG A 122 5.11 20.49 3.71
C ARG A 122 6.51 19.88 3.62
N ILE A 123 7.21 20.05 2.50
CA ILE A 123 8.61 19.61 2.33
C ILE A 123 9.50 20.27 3.37
N ARG A 124 9.37 21.59 3.59
CA ARG A 124 10.18 22.32 4.56
C ARG A 124 9.99 21.78 5.98
N GLU A 125 8.76 21.52 6.40
CA GLU A 125 8.51 20.97 7.74
C GLU A 125 9.10 19.57 7.89
N ILE A 126 9.01 18.72 6.86
CA ILE A 126 9.63 17.40 6.87
C ILE A 126 11.16 17.51 7.00
N LEU A 127 11.80 18.41 6.25
CA LEU A 127 13.25 18.60 6.31
C LEU A 127 13.74 19.18 7.64
N LYS A 128 12.89 19.90 8.38
CA LYS A 128 13.23 20.40 9.73
C LYS A 128 13.10 19.32 10.80
N ALA A 129 12.15 18.41 10.60
CA ALA A 129 11.85 17.35 11.54
C ALA A 129 12.72 16.09 11.33
N SER A 130 13.40 15.99 10.17
CA SER A 130 14.29 14.88 9.79
C SER A 130 15.76 15.11 10.15
#